data_AF-A0A9P6SRZ4-F1
#
_entry.id   AF-A0A9P6SRZ4-F1
#
_cell.length_a   1.000
_cell.length_b   1.000
_cell.length_c   1.000
_cell.angle_alpha   90.00
_cell.angle_beta   90.00
_cell.angle_gamma   90.00
#
_symmetry.space_group_name_H-M   'P 1'
#
loop_
_entity.id
_entity.type
_entity.pdbx_description
1 polymer ?
#
loop_
_entity_poly.entity_id
_entity_poly.type
_entity_poly.pdbx_seq_one_letter_code
_entity_poly.pdbx_strand_id
1 'polypeptide(L)'
;MATDRKFTDVVEEDSLIRVLCAFAWSTQATTAQDTGVSFTYVQGMNVLAAPFLYTMSEMEAFYSYSNLIKHCCPLYVQPTLQGVHCGIKLLEECLCKIDGELYDSLKSKNLTAKVYAFPSVLTLCACTPPLEQAMQLWDFLLAWGIHLNIICIIAQLHMIRDELMSHA
;
A
#
# COMPACT_ATOMS: atom_id res chain seq x y z
N MET A 1 -7.88 -9.61 2.18
CA MET A 1 -8.49 -9.54 0.84
C MET A 1 -8.89 -10.91 0.29
N ALA A 2 -8.01 -11.91 0.23
CA ALA A 2 -8.34 -13.24 -0.33
C ALA A 2 -9.48 -14.01 0.39
N THR A 3 -9.88 -13.59 1.59
CA THR A 3 -10.96 -14.21 2.37
C THR A 3 -12.29 -13.45 2.31
N ASP A 4 -12.34 -12.29 1.65
CA ASP A 4 -13.57 -11.52 1.50
C ASP A 4 -14.34 -12.05 0.28
N ARG A 5 -15.51 -12.65 0.51
CA ARG A 5 -16.32 -13.26 -0.57
C ARG A 5 -16.72 -12.24 -1.63
N LYS A 6 -17.07 -11.01 -1.24
CA LYS A 6 -17.43 -9.95 -2.20
C LYS A 6 -16.26 -9.61 -3.12
N PHE A 7 -15.03 -9.73 -2.62
CA PHE A 7 -13.82 -9.49 -3.41
C PHE A 7 -13.56 -10.66 -4.38
N THR A 8 -13.59 -11.89 -3.90
CA THR A 8 -13.32 -13.09 -4.73
C THR A 8 -14.39 -13.33 -5.80
N ASP A 9 -15.61 -12.84 -5.59
CA ASP A 9 -16.69 -12.93 -6.57
C ASP A 9 -16.49 -11.97 -7.76
N VAL A 10 -15.69 -10.91 -7.59
CA VAL A 10 -15.46 -9.88 -8.61
C VAL A 10 -14.06 -10.00 -9.23
N VAL A 11 -13.05 -10.27 -8.41
CA VAL A 11 -11.65 -10.31 -8.84
C VAL A 11 -11.19 -11.74 -8.96
N GLU A 12 -11.17 -12.24 -10.19
CA GLU A 12 -10.60 -13.54 -10.51
C GLU A 12 -9.06 -13.51 -10.40
N GLU A 13 -8.49 -14.61 -9.91
CA GLU A 13 -7.03 -14.77 -9.79
C GLU A 13 -6.33 -14.66 -11.16
N ASP A 14 -6.93 -15.21 -12.21
CA ASP A 14 -6.38 -15.15 -13.56
C ASP A 14 -6.28 -13.72 -14.09
N SER A 15 -7.22 -12.85 -13.71
CA SER A 15 -7.20 -11.42 -14.09
C SER A 15 -6.04 -10.68 -13.39
N LEU A 16 -5.79 -10.98 -12.12
CA LEU A 16 -4.61 -10.47 -11.41
C LEU A 16 -3.31 -10.91 -12.08
N ILE A 17 -3.20 -12.20 -12.41
CA ILE A 17 -2.02 -12.75 -13.08
C ILE A 17 -1.79 -12.04 -14.42
N ARG A 18 -2.82 -11.90 -15.27
CA ARG A 18 -2.70 -11.23 -16.57
C ARG A 18 -2.26 -9.78 -16.45
N VAL A 19 -2.88 -9.01 -15.56
CA VAL A 19 -2.52 -7.59 -15.33
C VAL A 19 -1.07 -7.46 -14.87
N LEU A 20 -0.65 -8.28 -13.88
CA LEU A 20 0.70 -8.22 -13.31
C LEU A 20 1.76 -8.70 -14.30
N CYS A 21 1.48 -9.76 -15.05
CA CYS A 21 2.36 -10.23 -16.12
C CYS A 21 2.49 -9.17 -17.21
N ALA A 22 1.38 -8.61 -17.69
CA ALA A 22 1.39 -7.54 -18.70
C ALA A 22 2.20 -6.33 -18.22
N PHE A 23 2.08 -5.96 -16.94
CA PHE A 23 2.86 -4.88 -16.35
C PHE A 23 4.36 -5.19 -16.42
N ALA A 24 4.77 -6.36 -15.92
CA ALA A 24 6.17 -6.79 -15.91
C ALA A 24 6.77 -6.89 -17.32
N TRP A 25 5.99 -7.32 -18.32
CA TRP A 25 6.41 -7.33 -19.72
C TRP A 25 6.55 -5.91 -20.30
N SER A 26 5.58 -5.03 -20.03
CA SER A 26 5.61 -3.64 -20.52
C SER A 26 6.83 -2.85 -19.99
N THR A 27 7.26 -3.15 -18.77
CA THR A 27 8.39 -2.48 -18.13
C THR A 27 9.73 -3.05 -18.57
N GLN A 28 9.81 -4.31 -18.99
CA GLN A 28 11.01 -4.87 -19.63
C GLN A 28 11.26 -4.27 -21.02
N ALA A 29 10.19 -3.99 -21.77
CA ALA A 29 10.29 -3.35 -23.08
C ALA A 29 10.70 -1.86 -22.98
N THR A 30 10.45 -1.23 -21.85
CA THR A 30 10.91 0.14 -21.55
C THR A 30 12.31 0.04 -20.97
N THR A 31 13.34 0.19 -21.80
CA THR A 31 14.74 0.08 -21.37
C THR A 31 15.00 0.95 -20.13
N ALA A 32 15.59 0.40 -19.08
CA ALA A 32 15.94 1.10 -17.83
C ALA A 32 16.82 2.36 -18.02
N GLN A 33 17.30 2.59 -19.24
CA GLN A 33 18.08 3.76 -19.65
C GLN A 33 17.27 5.08 -19.59
N ASP A 34 15.95 5.06 -19.72
CA ASP A 34 15.14 6.29 -19.76
C ASP A 34 14.66 6.78 -18.37
N THR A 35 14.50 5.88 -17.40
CA THR A 35 13.92 6.22 -16.08
C THR A 35 14.79 5.84 -14.89
N GLY A 36 15.85 5.05 -15.09
CA GLY A 36 16.73 4.56 -14.01
C GLY A 36 16.06 3.57 -13.04
N VAL A 37 14.83 3.14 -13.32
CA VAL A 37 14.01 2.29 -12.45
C VAL A 37 13.60 1.04 -13.22
N SER A 38 13.98 -0.14 -12.73
CA SER A 38 13.58 -1.44 -13.28
C SER A 38 12.42 -2.00 -12.46
N PHE A 39 11.39 -2.50 -13.12
CA PHE A 39 10.23 -3.10 -12.44
C PHE A 39 10.25 -4.61 -12.60
N THR A 40 10.28 -5.30 -11.47
CA THR A 40 10.07 -6.75 -11.35
C THR A 40 8.89 -7.00 -10.44
N TYR A 41 8.23 -8.15 -10.58
CA TYR A 41 7.19 -8.51 -9.63
C TYR A 41 7.77 -8.62 -8.21
N VAL A 42 7.12 -7.95 -7.25
CA VAL A 42 7.41 -8.04 -5.83
C VAL A 42 6.12 -8.36 -5.06
N GLN A 43 6.28 -9.06 -3.93
CA GLN A 43 5.15 -9.41 -3.07
C GLN A 43 4.40 -8.14 -2.63
N GLY A 44 3.07 -8.16 -2.74
CA GLY A 44 2.20 -7.02 -2.44
C GLY A 44 1.65 -6.32 -3.68
N MET A 45 2.26 -6.51 -4.87
CA MET A 45 1.76 -5.92 -6.11
C MET A 45 0.35 -6.40 -6.48
N ASN A 46 0.02 -7.66 -6.22
CA ASN A 46 -1.34 -8.18 -6.39
C ASN A 46 -2.36 -7.45 -5.51
N VAL A 47 -1.98 -7.10 -4.28
CA VAL A 47 -2.82 -6.34 -3.34
C VAL A 47 -3.03 -4.90 -3.84
N LEU A 48 -2.03 -4.32 -4.51
CA LEU A 48 -2.14 -2.99 -5.13
C LEU A 48 -2.96 -2.99 -6.44
N ALA A 49 -2.93 -4.08 -7.21
CA ALA A 49 -3.71 -4.21 -8.44
C ALA A 49 -5.20 -4.52 -8.16
N ALA A 50 -5.46 -5.21 -7.05
CA ALA A 50 -6.78 -5.67 -6.64
C ALA A 50 -7.87 -4.57 -6.61
N PRO A 51 -7.67 -3.39 -6.00
CA PRO A 51 -8.67 -2.32 -5.99
C PRO A 51 -9.10 -1.84 -7.37
N PHE A 52 -8.16 -1.82 -8.33
CA PHE A 52 -8.48 -1.47 -9.71
C PHE A 52 -9.34 -2.56 -10.35
N LEU A 53 -8.91 -3.83 -10.30
CA LEU A 53 -9.72 -4.93 -10.85
C LEU A 53 -11.09 -5.08 -10.20
N TYR A 54 -11.23 -4.64 -8.95
CA TYR A 54 -12.52 -4.62 -8.26
C TYR A 54 -13.49 -3.56 -8.79
N THR A 55 -12.98 -2.46 -9.36
CA THR A 55 -13.77 -1.26 -9.68
C THR A 55 -13.92 -0.98 -11.18
N MET A 56 -13.09 -1.57 -12.03
CA MET A 56 -13.07 -1.31 -13.47
C MET A 56 -12.72 -2.54 -14.29
N SER A 57 -12.85 -2.44 -15.62
CA SER A 57 -12.50 -3.54 -16.53
C SER A 57 -11.00 -3.85 -16.48
N GLU A 58 -10.61 -5.07 -16.89
CA GLU A 58 -9.21 -5.51 -16.85
C GLU A 58 -8.25 -4.55 -17.59
N MET A 59 -8.67 -4.03 -18.75
CA MET A 59 -7.86 -3.08 -19.52
C MET A 59 -7.68 -1.74 -18.81
N GLU A 60 -8.74 -1.20 -18.22
CA GLU A 60 -8.69 0.04 -17.44
C GLU A 60 -7.87 -0.16 -16.16
N ALA A 61 -7.99 -1.33 -15.53
CA ALA A 61 -7.26 -1.69 -14.34
C ALA A 61 -5.76 -1.77 -14.62
N PHE A 62 -5.37 -2.41 -15.73
CA PHE A 62 -3.99 -2.43 -16.18
C PHE A 62 -3.42 -1.02 -16.41
N TYR A 63 -4.17 -0.16 -17.10
CA TYR A 63 -3.74 1.21 -17.38
C TYR A 63 -3.58 2.03 -16.08
N SER A 64 -4.59 2.00 -15.22
CA SER A 64 -4.61 2.76 -13.96
C SER A 64 -3.54 2.29 -12.99
N TYR A 65 -3.40 0.97 -12.83
CA TYR A 65 -2.34 0.36 -12.03
C TYR A 65 -0.95 0.74 -12.55
N SER A 66 -0.72 0.62 -13.87
CA SER A 66 0.55 0.96 -14.49
C SER A 66 0.93 2.42 -14.24
N ASN A 67 -0.03 3.33 -14.35
CA ASN A 67 0.19 4.75 -14.09
C ASN A 67 0.49 5.04 -12.62
N LEU A 68 -0.26 4.45 -11.69
CA LEU A 68 -0.02 4.58 -10.25
C LEU A 68 1.43 4.19 -9.92
N ILE A 69 1.86 3.03 -10.40
CA ILE A 69 3.20 2.52 -10.11
C ILE A 69 4.28 3.38 -10.78
N LYS A 70 4.15 3.70 -12.08
CA LYS A 70 5.20 4.41 -12.82
C LYS A 70 5.35 5.86 -12.39
N HIS A 71 4.25 6.52 -11.99
CA HIS A 71 4.23 7.96 -11.80
C HIS A 71 4.00 8.39 -10.35
N CYS A 72 3.23 7.64 -9.56
CA CYS A 72 2.92 8.04 -8.19
C CYS A 72 3.86 7.40 -7.16
N CYS A 73 4.17 6.10 -7.28
CA CYS A 73 5.04 5.37 -6.34
C CYS A 73 6.07 4.43 -7.00
N PRO A 74 6.95 4.93 -7.90
CA PRO A 74 7.91 4.07 -8.62
C PRO A 74 8.86 3.30 -7.69
N LEU A 75 9.13 3.84 -6.51
CA LEU A 75 10.04 3.25 -5.52
C LEU A 75 9.37 2.21 -4.61
N TYR A 76 8.03 2.06 -4.64
CA TYR A 76 7.31 1.14 -3.74
C TYR A 76 7.44 -0.31 -4.18
N VAL A 77 7.57 -0.57 -5.49
CA VAL A 77 7.62 -1.92 -6.05
C VAL A 77 9.01 -2.28 -6.60
N GLN A 78 10.04 -1.65 -6.06
CA GLN A 78 11.44 -2.01 -6.35
C GLN A 78 11.85 -3.23 -5.52
N PRO A 79 12.85 -4.03 -5.96
CA PRO A 79 13.32 -5.19 -5.19
C PRO A 79 13.71 -4.88 -3.74
N THR A 80 14.22 -3.67 -3.49
CA THR A 80 14.61 -3.19 -2.15
C THR A 80 13.48 -2.51 -1.39
N LEU A 81 12.30 -2.32 -2.01
CA LEU A 81 11.14 -1.63 -1.46
C LEU A 81 11.50 -0.28 -0.81
N GLN A 82 12.44 0.45 -1.41
CA GLN A 82 13.00 1.67 -0.84
C GLN A 82 11.91 2.69 -0.48
N GLY A 83 10.91 2.86 -1.34
CA GLY A 83 9.79 3.77 -1.08
C GLY A 83 8.98 3.39 0.15
N VAL A 84 8.79 2.09 0.40
CA VAL A 84 8.07 1.57 1.57
C VAL A 84 8.88 1.81 2.84
N HIS A 85 10.19 1.53 2.81
CA HIS A 85 11.07 1.80 3.95
C HIS A 85 11.13 3.30 4.30
N CYS A 86 11.20 4.17 3.29
CA CYS A 86 11.08 5.62 3.49
C CYS A 86 9.72 6.00 4.11
N GLY A 87 8.61 5.41 3.64
CA GLY A 87 7.28 5.63 4.20
C GLY A 87 7.17 5.23 5.68
N ILE A 88 7.75 4.09 6.05
CA ILE A 88 7.78 3.63 7.46
C ILE A 88 8.59 4.59 8.34
N LYS A 89 9.75 5.04 7.86
CA LYS A 89 10.55 6.04 8.60
C LYS A 89 9.77 7.35 8.78
N LEU A 90 9.11 7.81 7.72
CA LEU A 90 8.26 9.00 7.79
C LEU A 90 7.12 8.83 8.80
N LEU A 91 6.50 7.64 8.84
CA LEU A 91 5.47 7.33 9.83
C LEU A 91 5.99 7.45 11.25
N GLU A 92 7.18 6.91 11.55
CA GLU A 92 7.79 7.02 12.89
C GLU A 92 8.05 8.49 13.27
N GLU A 93 8.58 9.29 12.35
CA GLU A 93 8.83 10.71 12.57
C GLU A 93 7.53 11.50 12.79
N CYS A 94 6.48 11.20 12.03
CA CYS A 94 5.16 11.81 12.18
C CYS A 94 4.48 11.40 13.49
N LEU A 95 4.51 10.11 13.84
CA LEU A 95 3.90 9.60 15.07
C LEU A 95 4.57 10.21 16.30
N CYS A 96 5.91 10.28 16.32
CA CYS A 96 6.67 10.91 17.40
C CYS A 96 6.27 12.39 17.62
N LYS A 97 5.95 13.12 16.54
CA LYS A 97 5.50 14.52 16.62
C LYS A 97 4.04 14.68 17.02
N ILE A 98 3.17 13.77 16.59
CA ILE A 98 1.72 13.85 16.81
C ILE A 98 1.34 13.29 18.18
N ASP A 99 1.93 12.16 18.57
CA ASP A 99 1.62 11.44 19.82
C ASP A 99 2.89 10.73 20.35
N GLY A 100 3.74 11.53 21.01
CA GLY A 100 5.00 11.04 21.57
C GLY A 100 4.82 9.97 22.65
N GLU A 101 3.72 10.03 23.41
CA GLU A 101 3.42 9.04 24.45
C GLU A 101 3.13 7.66 23.86
N LEU A 102 2.31 7.61 22.80
CA LEU A 102 2.06 6.37 22.06
C LEU A 102 3.33 5.85 21.39
N TYR A 103 4.13 6.74 20.79
CA TYR A 103 5.41 6.39 20.19
C TYR A 103 6.36 5.71 21.19
N ASP A 104 6.56 6.33 22.36
CA ASP A 104 7.45 5.80 23.39
C ASP A 104 6.93 4.48 23.98
N SER A 105 5.61 4.37 24.19
CA SER A 105 4.95 3.13 24.63
C SER A 105 5.21 1.97 23.66
N LEU A 106 4.97 2.17 22.36
CA LEU A 106 5.21 1.15 21.33
C LEU A 106 6.71 0.77 21.26
N LYS A 107 7.58 1.77 21.35
CA LYS A 107 9.04 1.58 21.31
C LYS A 107 9.54 0.79 22.53
N SER A 108 9.00 1.05 23.72
CA SER A 108 9.35 0.31 24.94
C SER A 108 9.06 -1.19 24.84
N LYS A 109 8.06 -1.56 24.02
CA LYS A 109 7.65 -2.94 23.74
C LYS A 109 8.40 -3.58 22.56
N ASN A 110 9.44 -2.95 22.03
CA ASN A 110 10.15 -3.35 20.81
C ASN A 110 9.26 -3.45 19.56
N LEU A 111 8.10 -2.76 19.54
CA LEU A 111 7.21 -2.69 18.39
C LEU A 111 7.67 -1.56 17.45
N THR A 112 8.70 -1.83 16.66
CA THR A 112 9.11 -0.92 15.57
C THR A 112 8.00 -0.78 14.54
N ALA A 113 7.89 0.38 13.87
CA ALA A 113 6.83 0.60 12.87
C ALA A 113 6.89 -0.39 11.71
N LYS A 114 8.07 -0.96 11.45
CA LYS A 114 8.25 -2.04 10.47
C LYS A 114 7.40 -3.27 10.77
N VAL A 115 7.08 -3.56 12.03
CA VAL A 115 6.28 -4.74 12.41
C VAL A 115 4.80 -4.52 12.10
N TYR A 116 4.24 -3.38 12.51
CA TYR A 116 2.79 -3.16 12.41
C TYR A 116 2.36 -2.38 11.16
N ALA A 117 3.19 -1.46 10.65
CA ALA A 117 2.79 -0.56 9.56
C ALA A 117 3.24 -1.04 8.18
N PHE A 118 4.20 -1.97 8.09
CA PHE A 118 4.77 -2.38 6.80
C PHE A 118 3.71 -2.85 5.79
N PRO A 119 2.75 -3.73 6.13
CA PRO A 119 1.71 -4.13 5.19
C PRO A 119 0.83 -2.95 4.73
N SER A 120 0.46 -2.06 5.65
CA SER A 120 -0.38 -0.89 5.38
C SER A 120 0.33 0.16 4.52
N VAL A 121 1.64 0.36 4.71
CA VAL A 121 2.45 1.25 3.86
C VAL A 121 2.64 0.64 2.48
N LEU A 122 3.04 -0.64 2.40
CA LEU A 122 3.30 -1.34 1.13
C LEU A 122 2.09 -1.37 0.22
N THR A 123 0.91 -1.62 0.79
CA THR A 123 -0.32 -1.88 0.03
C THR A 123 -1.29 -0.71 0.01
N LEU A 124 -0.89 0.46 0.51
CA LEU A 124 -1.76 1.63 0.67
C LEU A 124 -3.06 1.28 1.44
N CYS A 125 -2.90 0.54 2.53
CA CYS A 125 -3.98 -0.01 3.36
C CYS A 125 -4.99 -0.91 2.63
N ALA A 126 -4.75 -1.30 1.37
CA ALA A 126 -5.71 -2.12 0.63
C ALA A 126 -5.92 -3.50 1.29
N CYS A 127 -4.92 -4.03 1.99
CA CYS A 127 -5.08 -5.29 2.72
C CYS A 127 -5.87 -5.17 4.04
N THR A 128 -6.23 -3.96 4.46
CA THR A 128 -6.90 -3.70 5.74
C THR A 128 -8.42 -3.80 5.58
N PRO A 129 -9.10 -4.72 6.28
CA PRO A 129 -10.55 -4.82 6.22
C PRO A 129 -11.23 -3.64 6.94
N PRO A 130 -12.49 -3.33 6.61
CA PRO A 130 -13.33 -3.91 5.55
C PRO A 130 -13.05 -3.29 4.16
N LEU A 131 -13.29 -4.07 3.10
CA LEU A 131 -13.00 -3.65 1.71
C LEU A 131 -13.66 -2.32 1.33
N GLU A 132 -14.92 -2.11 1.71
CA GLU A 132 -15.67 -0.89 1.39
C GLU A 132 -14.98 0.39 1.93
N GLN A 133 -14.44 0.32 3.15
CA GLN A 133 -13.69 1.43 3.74
C GLN A 133 -12.32 1.61 3.07
N ALA A 134 -11.67 0.51 2.68
CA ALA A 134 -10.43 0.58 1.90
C ALA A 134 -10.65 1.27 0.55
N MET A 135 -11.79 1.03 -0.13
CA MET A 135 -12.11 1.72 -1.39
C MET A 135 -12.34 3.22 -1.17
N GLN A 136 -13.06 3.62 -0.12
CA GLN A 136 -13.23 5.05 0.22
C GLN A 136 -11.91 5.74 0.55
N LEU A 137 -11.00 5.03 1.24
CA LEU A 137 -9.66 5.52 1.50
C LEU A 137 -8.88 5.69 0.18
N TRP A 138 -9.03 4.76 -0.75
CA TRP A 138 -8.39 4.85 -2.06
C TRP A 138 -8.91 6.02 -2.91
N ASP A 139 -10.20 6.34 -2.85
CA ASP A 139 -10.75 7.54 -3.46
C ASP A 139 -10.04 8.80 -2.95
N PHE A 140 -9.86 8.90 -1.63
CA PHE A 140 -9.11 9.99 -1.01
C PHE A 140 -7.63 10.03 -1.44
N LEU A 141 -6.95 8.87 -1.44
CA LEU A 141 -5.53 8.79 -1.81
C LEU A 141 -5.30 9.12 -3.28
N LEU A 142 -6.19 8.71 -4.19
CA LEU A 142 -6.09 9.03 -5.61
C LEU A 142 -6.41 10.50 -5.88
N ALA A 143 -7.33 11.11 -5.12
CA ALA A 143 -7.68 12.53 -5.27
C ALA A 143 -6.60 13.48 -4.72
N TRP A 144 -6.04 13.16 -3.55
CA TRP A 144 -5.16 14.08 -2.80
C TRP A 144 -3.69 13.68 -2.78
N GLY A 145 -3.40 12.43 -3.14
CA GLY A 145 -2.04 11.88 -3.23
C GLY A 145 -1.77 10.77 -2.22
N ILE A 146 -1.15 9.71 -2.72
CA ILE A 146 -0.86 8.48 -1.97
C ILE A 146 0.06 8.67 -0.75
N HIS A 147 0.83 9.75 -0.71
CA HIS A 147 1.72 10.06 0.42
C HIS A 147 0.93 10.32 1.71
N LEU A 148 -0.34 10.73 1.61
CA LEU A 148 -1.24 10.90 2.74
C LEU A 148 -1.62 9.59 3.44
N ASN A 149 -1.34 8.44 2.82
CA ASN A 149 -1.52 7.13 3.44
C ASN A 149 -0.82 7.03 4.81
N ILE A 150 0.33 7.72 4.98
CA ILE A 150 1.05 7.75 6.26
C ILE A 150 0.19 8.37 7.38
N ILE A 151 -0.52 9.46 7.09
CA ILE A 151 -1.40 10.11 8.06
C ILE A 151 -2.62 9.25 8.33
N CYS A 152 -3.17 8.59 7.31
CA CYS A 152 -4.28 7.65 7.48
C CYS A 152 -3.93 6.50 8.42
N ILE A 153 -2.72 5.93 8.30
CA ILE A 153 -2.25 4.87 9.22
C ILE A 153 -2.10 5.42 10.64
N ILE A 154 -1.56 6.63 10.81
CA ILE A 154 -1.45 7.26 12.14
C ILE A 154 -2.83 7.52 12.75
N ALA A 155 -3.79 7.98 11.95
CA ALA A 155 -5.18 8.16 12.40
C ALA A 155 -5.79 6.82 12.85
N GLN A 156 -5.57 5.73 12.10
CA GLN A 156 -6.02 4.39 12.49
C GLN A 156 -5.37 3.93 13.80
N LEU A 157 -4.07 4.18 14.01
CA LEU A 157 -3.40 3.89 15.29
C LEU A 157 -4.01 4.70 16.43
N HIS A 158 -4.35 5.96 16.18
CA HIS A 158 -4.95 6.82 17.18
C HIS A 158 -6.37 6.36 17.57
N MET A 159 -7.14 5.81 16.63
CA MET A 159 -8.47 5.23 16.92
C MET A 159 -8.41 4.06 17.90
N ILE A 160 -7.31 3.28 17.89
CA ILE A 160 -7.09 2.15 18.81
C ILE A 160 -6.10 2.48 19.92
N ARG A 161 -5.77 3.76 20.10
CA ARG A 161 -4.74 4.23 21.04
C ARG A 161 -4.97 3.71 22.45
N ASP A 162 -6.18 3.89 22.96
CA ASP A 162 -6.49 3.55 24.35
C ASP A 162 -6.35 2.04 24.60
N GLU A 163 -6.65 1.20 23.61
CA GLU A 163 -6.43 -0.25 23.68
C GLU A 163 -4.94 -0.60 23.64
N LEU A 164 -4.15 0.09 22.81
CA LEU A 164 -2.69 -0.09 22.74
C LEU A 164 -2.00 0.33 24.05
N MET A 165 -2.52 1.38 24.68
CA MET A 165 -2.03 1.94 25.94
C MET A 165 -2.55 1.17 27.17
N SER A 166 -3.73 0.54 27.11
CA SER A 166 -4.26 -0.26 28.23
C SER A 166 -3.52 -1.56 28.45
N HIS A 167 -2.84 -2.06 27.42
CA HIS A 167 -1.94 -3.22 27.48
C HIS A 167 -0.48 -2.80 27.68
N ALA A 168 -0.23 -1.60 28.23
CA ALA A 168 1.10 -1.09 28.60
C ALA A 168 1.49 -1.46 30.03
#